data_AF-A0A3B3XS45-F1
#
_entry.id   AF-A0A3B3XS45-F1
#
_cell.length_a   1.000
_cell.length_b   1.000
_cell.length_c   1.000
_cell.angle_alpha   90.00
_cell.angle_beta   90.00
_cell.angle_gamma   90.00
#
_symmetry.space_group_name_H-M   'P 1'
#
loop_
_entity.id
_entity.type
_entity.pdbx_description
1 polymer ?
#
loop_
_entity_poly.entity_id
_entity_poly.type
_entity_poly.pdbx_seq_one_letter_code
_entity_poly.pdbx_strand_id
1 'polypeptide(L)'
;MSDLNNYLYVCFGQINFLNSVIVDLQRKNEELKIKLKKLVLSEFNGNDAVPKRKKKSAPRLFCDICDCFDLHDTEDCPTQAQSPDSIPHTTYHGNPSEERPYCDICEVFGHTTESCNDDQTF
;
A
#
# COMPACT_ATOMS: atom_id res chain seq x y z
N MET A 1 6.92 -62.34 36.25
CA MET A 1 5.70 -62.32 35.40
C MET A 1 4.92 -61.01 35.53
N SER A 2 4.89 -60.39 36.71
CA SER A 2 4.32 -59.06 36.98
C SER A 2 4.99 -57.92 36.19
N ASP A 3 6.32 -57.91 36.12
CA ASP A 3 7.07 -56.79 35.53
C ASP A 3 6.91 -56.73 34.00
N LEU A 4 6.76 -57.88 33.35
CA LEU A 4 6.53 -57.97 31.90
C LEU A 4 5.15 -57.43 31.51
N ASN A 5 4.12 -57.69 32.34
CA ASN A 5 2.77 -57.17 32.14
C ASN A 5 2.71 -55.65 32.39
N ASN A 6 3.45 -55.15 33.38
CA ASN A 6 3.56 -53.71 33.63
C ASN A 6 4.25 -53.00 32.45
N TYR A 7 5.36 -53.54 31.96
CA TYR A 7 6.06 -53.02 30.79
C TYR A 7 5.19 -53.01 29.52
N LEU A 8 4.43 -54.09 29.29
CA LEU A 8 3.50 -54.17 28.16
C LEU A 8 2.39 -53.11 28.26
N TYR A 9 1.85 -52.88 29.47
CA TYR A 9 0.82 -51.88 29.71
C TYR A 9 1.34 -50.45 29.47
N VAL A 10 2.54 -50.13 29.97
CA VAL A 10 3.19 -48.82 29.75
C VAL A 10 3.45 -48.59 28.26
N CYS A 11 3.98 -49.59 27.55
CA CYS A 11 4.26 -49.51 26.13
C CYS A 11 2.96 -49.31 25.30
N PHE A 12 1.91 -50.04 25.63
CA PHE A 12 0.59 -49.89 25.00
C PHE A 12 0.00 -48.49 25.24
N GLY A 13 0.15 -47.94 26.45
CA GLY A 13 -0.25 -46.56 26.78
C GLY A 13 0.50 -45.52 25.94
N GLN A 14 1.82 -45.66 25.79
CA GLN A 14 2.63 -44.78 24.95
C GLN A 14 2.23 -44.85 23.49
N ILE A 15 1.99 -46.05 22.96
CA ILE A 15 1.53 -46.25 21.57
C ILE A 15 0.18 -45.55 21.35
N ASN A 16 -0.78 -45.71 22.26
CA ASN A 16 -2.09 -45.08 22.13
C ASN A 16 -2.02 -43.55 22.20
N PHE A 17 -1.18 -43.02 23.09
CA PHE A 17 -0.95 -41.58 23.16
C PHE A 17 -0.36 -41.04 21.86
N LEU A 18 0.69 -41.69 21.35
CA LEU A 18 1.32 -41.31 20.08
C LEU A 18 0.33 -41.39 18.92
N ASN A 19 -0.48 -42.44 18.85
CA ASN A 19 -1.51 -42.58 17.82
C ASN A 19 -2.54 -41.45 17.88
N SER A 20 -2.99 -41.04 19.07
CA SER A 20 -3.88 -39.89 19.23
C SER A 20 -3.24 -38.60 18.72
N VAL A 21 -1.98 -38.34 19.10
CA VAL A 21 -1.24 -37.15 18.67
C VAL A 21 -1.02 -37.15 17.16
N ILE A 22 -0.69 -38.31 16.58
CA ILE A 22 -0.50 -38.47 15.13
C ILE A 22 -1.79 -38.13 14.39
N VAL A 23 -2.94 -38.67 14.83
CA VAL A 23 -4.24 -38.40 14.22
C VAL A 23 -4.60 -36.92 14.30
N ASP A 24 -4.39 -36.29 15.46
CA ASP A 24 -4.66 -34.86 15.66
C ASP A 24 -3.77 -33.97 14.78
N LEU A 25 -2.48 -34.32 14.65
CA LEU A 25 -1.55 -33.59 13.80
C LEU A 25 -1.87 -33.79 12.31
N GLN A 26 -2.25 -34.99 11.88
CA GLN A 26 -2.69 -35.27 10.52
C GLN A 26 -3.95 -34.46 10.17
N ARG A 27 -4.94 -34.41 11.07
CA ARG A 27 -6.14 -33.58 10.90
C ARG A 27 -5.80 -32.10 10.74
N LYS A 28 -4.97 -31.55 11.64
CA LYS A 28 -4.54 -30.15 11.56
C LYS A 28 -3.78 -29.85 10.27
N ASN A 29 -2.94 -30.78 9.80
CA ASN A 29 -2.20 -30.61 8.56
C ASN A 29 -3.14 -30.57 7.35
N GLU A 30 -4.15 -31.45 7.29
CA GLU A 30 -5.17 -31.41 6.23
C GLU A 30 -6.02 -30.12 6.28
N GLU A 31 -6.41 -29.66 7.47
CA GLU A 31 -7.12 -28.38 7.63
C GLU A 31 -6.28 -27.19 7.11
N LEU A 32 -4.98 -27.17 7.41
CA LEU A 32 -4.07 -26.14 6.91
C LEU A 32 -3.89 -26.20 5.40
N LYS A 33 -3.76 -27.40 4.82
CA LYS A 33 -3.72 -27.58 3.35
C LYS A 33 -5.01 -27.09 2.69
N ILE A 34 -6.17 -27.34 3.27
CA ILE A 34 -7.46 -26.84 2.77
C ILE A 34 -7.50 -25.31 2.83
N LYS A 35 -7.06 -24.71 3.94
CA LYS A 35 -7.00 -23.24 4.07
C LYS A 35 -6.06 -22.61 3.04
N LEU A 36 -4.88 -23.20 2.82
CA LEU A 36 -3.95 -22.75 1.79
C LEU A 36 -4.56 -22.84 0.39
N LYS A 37 -5.17 -23.98 0.03
CA LYS A 37 -5.88 -24.12 -1.25
C LYS A 37 -6.99 -23.08 -1.39
N LYS A 38 -7.76 -22.79 -0.33
CA LYS A 38 -8.81 -21.77 -0.34
C LYS A 38 -8.26 -20.36 -0.52
N LEU A 39 -7.13 -20.04 0.11
CA LEU A 39 -6.48 -18.73 -0.03
C LEU A 39 -5.96 -18.54 -1.46
N VAL A 40 -5.24 -19.53 -1.98
CA VAL A 40 -4.79 -19.55 -3.38
C VAL A 40 -6.00 -19.41 -4.31
N LEU A 41 -7.04 -20.23 -4.13
CA LEU A 41 -8.25 -20.10 -4.93
C LEU A 41 -8.94 -18.74 -4.75
N SER A 42 -8.92 -18.12 -3.57
CA SER A 42 -9.51 -16.78 -3.40
C SER A 42 -8.72 -15.69 -4.11
N GLU A 43 -7.41 -15.87 -4.28
CA GLU A 43 -6.52 -14.96 -5.00
C GLU A 43 -6.63 -15.14 -6.52
N PHE A 44 -6.85 -16.39 -6.99
CA PHE A 44 -7.02 -16.70 -8.42
C PHE A 44 -8.48 -16.65 -8.91
N ASN A 45 -9.49 -16.86 -8.06
CA ASN A 45 -10.92 -16.84 -8.41
C ASN A 45 -11.48 -15.41 -8.47
N GLY A 46 -10.62 -14.45 -8.79
CA GLY A 46 -11.01 -13.16 -9.36
C GLY A 46 -11.77 -13.30 -10.68
N ASN A 47 -11.69 -14.45 -11.39
CA ASN A 47 -12.10 -14.51 -12.79
C ASN A 47 -13.07 -15.63 -13.26
N ASP A 48 -13.43 -16.68 -12.49
CA ASP A 48 -14.16 -17.84 -13.07
C ASP A 48 -15.45 -18.30 -12.37
N ALA A 49 -16.21 -17.37 -11.82
CA ALA A 49 -17.65 -17.61 -11.60
C ALA A 49 -18.40 -16.30 -11.62
N VAL A 50 -19.13 -16.04 -12.72
CA VAL A 50 -20.08 -14.94 -12.81
C VAL A 50 -21.35 -15.33 -12.04
N PRO A 51 -21.62 -14.65 -10.92
CA PRO A 51 -22.96 -14.14 -10.68
C PRO A 51 -22.83 -12.62 -10.60
N LYS A 52 -23.02 -11.94 -11.73
CA LYS A 52 -23.13 -10.46 -11.88
C LYS A 52 -22.46 -9.67 -10.74
N ARG A 53 -21.16 -9.91 -10.50
CA ARG A 53 -20.40 -9.08 -9.57
C ARG A 53 -20.30 -7.74 -10.26
N LYS A 54 -20.89 -6.71 -9.65
CA LYS A 54 -20.73 -5.31 -10.06
C LYS A 54 -19.26 -5.15 -10.46
N LYS A 55 -19.00 -4.88 -11.75
CA LYS A 55 -17.64 -4.63 -12.24
C LYS A 55 -17.07 -3.61 -11.26
N LYS A 56 -16.07 -3.98 -10.45
CA LYS A 56 -15.34 -2.98 -9.68
C LYS A 56 -14.84 -2.02 -10.76
N SER A 57 -15.30 -0.78 -10.71
CA SER A 57 -14.86 0.23 -11.65
C SER A 57 -13.33 0.22 -11.64
N ALA A 58 -12.70 0.37 -12.81
CA ALA A 58 -11.27 0.54 -12.86
C ALA A 58 -10.86 1.64 -11.85
N PRO A 59 -9.71 1.52 -11.17
CA PRO A 59 -9.18 2.60 -10.35
C PRO A 59 -9.26 3.91 -11.14
N ARG A 60 -9.80 4.97 -10.52
CA ARG A 60 -9.91 6.28 -11.17
C ARG A 60 -8.50 6.81 -11.40
N LEU A 61 -8.20 7.24 -12.63
CA LEU A 61 -6.95 7.92 -12.94
C LEU A 61 -6.99 9.30 -12.28
N PHE A 62 -5.89 9.75 -11.70
CA PHE A 62 -5.77 11.08 -11.10
C PHE A 62 -4.38 11.58 -11.40
N CYS A 63 -4.30 12.80 -11.92
CA CYS A 63 -3.02 13.44 -12.16
C CYS A 63 -2.77 14.49 -11.08
N ASP A 64 -1.72 14.25 -10.30
CA ASP A 64 -1.30 15.11 -9.18
C ASP A 64 -0.69 16.45 -9.66
N ILE A 65 -0.41 16.61 -10.95
CA ILE A 65 0.18 17.83 -11.53
C ILE A 65 -0.91 18.84 -11.92
N CYS A 66 -2.06 18.38 -12.43
CA CYS A 66 -3.20 19.22 -12.86
C CYS A 66 -4.42 19.15 -11.92
N ASP A 67 -4.37 18.33 -10.87
CA ASP A 67 -5.51 17.98 -9.99
C ASP A 67 -6.75 17.49 -10.77
N CYS A 68 -6.54 16.75 -11.86
CA CYS A 68 -7.60 16.34 -12.76
C CYS A 68 -7.80 14.81 -12.76
N PHE A 69 -9.06 14.38 -12.66
CA PHE A 69 -9.43 12.97 -12.63
C PHE A 69 -9.82 12.43 -14.01
N ASP A 70 -9.59 11.14 -14.22
CA ASP A 70 -10.09 10.30 -15.31
C ASP A 70 -9.65 10.73 -16.73
N LEU A 71 -8.75 11.73 -16.86
CA LEU A 71 -8.22 12.23 -18.13
C LEU A 71 -6.87 11.59 -18.51
N HIS A 72 -5.88 11.75 -17.64
CA HIS A 72 -4.54 11.19 -17.76
C HIS A 72 -4.00 10.83 -16.38
N ASP A 73 -3.00 9.97 -16.32
CA ASP A 73 -2.19 9.77 -15.12
C ASP A 73 -1.09 10.83 -15.06
N THR A 74 -0.46 11.00 -13.90
CA THR A 74 0.62 11.98 -13.66
C THR A 74 1.69 11.94 -14.76
N GLU A 75 2.10 10.75 -15.21
CA GLU A 75 3.18 10.57 -16.21
C GLU A 75 2.85 11.06 -17.63
N ASP A 76 1.55 11.13 -17.96
CA ASP A 76 1.06 11.61 -19.26
C ASP A 76 0.62 13.08 -19.18
N CYS A 77 0.95 13.76 -18.09
CA CYS A 77 0.52 15.13 -17.88
C CYS A 77 1.23 16.07 -18.87
N PRO A 78 0.49 16.84 -19.68
CA PRO A 78 1.09 17.75 -20.65
C PRO A 78 1.93 18.86 -20.01
N THR A 79 1.71 19.17 -18.72
CA THR A 79 2.56 20.07 -17.93
C THR A 79 3.82 19.41 -17.37
N GLN A 80 3.94 18.07 -17.41
CA GLN A 80 5.14 17.34 -16.98
C GLN A 80 6.38 17.68 -17.85
N ALA A 81 6.17 18.11 -19.10
CA ALA A 81 7.24 18.47 -20.03
C ALA A 81 7.60 19.98 -20.02
N GLN A 82 7.30 20.71 -18.94
CA GLN A 82 7.80 22.08 -18.81
C GLN A 82 9.33 22.06 -18.64
N SER A 83 9.99 22.65 -19.64
CA SER A 83 11.44 22.79 -19.83
C SER A 83 12.21 23.29 -18.60
N PRO A 84 13.52 22.96 -18.47
CA PRO A 84 14.36 23.26 -17.30
C PRO A 84 14.53 24.75 -16.93
N ASP A 85 14.02 25.68 -17.74
CA ASP A 85 14.06 27.13 -17.47
C ASP A 85 12.78 27.67 -16.82
N SER A 86 11.77 26.84 -16.52
CA SER A 86 10.59 27.32 -15.79
C SER A 86 10.88 27.41 -14.30
N ILE A 87 10.84 28.63 -13.76
CA ILE A 87 10.89 28.89 -12.31
C ILE A 87 9.82 28.02 -11.62
N PRO A 88 10.17 27.32 -10.51
CA PRO A 88 9.26 26.41 -9.84
C PRO A 88 7.93 27.10 -9.55
N HIS A 89 6.84 26.45 -9.94
CA HIS A 89 5.49 26.90 -9.61
C HIS A 89 5.37 27.05 -8.10
N THR A 90 4.85 28.19 -7.66
CA THR A 90 4.76 28.48 -6.24
C THR A 90 3.56 27.74 -5.65
N THR A 91 3.81 26.80 -4.74
CA THR A 91 2.77 26.11 -3.95
C THR A 91 2.28 26.97 -2.78
N TYR A 92 2.07 28.27 -3.01
CA TYR A 92 1.70 29.20 -1.95
C TYR A 92 0.23 28.99 -1.53
N HIS A 93 0.02 28.29 -0.43
CA HIS A 93 -1.27 28.10 0.22
C HIS A 93 -1.57 29.20 1.25
N GLY A 94 -1.49 30.47 0.82
CA GLY A 94 -1.77 31.61 1.69
C GLY A 94 -3.25 31.81 1.99
N ASN A 95 -3.54 32.62 3.00
CA ASN A 95 -4.90 33.11 3.25
C ASN A 95 -5.34 34.01 2.08
N PRO A 96 -6.48 33.77 1.41
CA PRO A 96 -6.96 34.61 0.32
C PRO A 96 -7.17 36.08 0.69
N SER A 97 -7.33 36.38 1.98
CA SER A 97 -7.49 37.74 2.50
C SER A 97 -6.19 38.51 2.70
N GLU A 98 -5.03 37.86 2.57
CA GLU A 98 -3.72 38.46 2.79
C GLU A 98 -2.93 38.52 1.50
N GLU A 99 -2.37 39.69 1.19
CA GLU A 99 -1.55 39.89 0.00
C GLU A 99 -0.20 39.19 0.17
N ARG A 100 0.19 38.42 -0.85
CA ARG A 100 1.45 37.69 -0.83
C ARG A 100 2.62 38.69 -0.90
N PRO A 101 3.61 38.62 0.01
CA PRO A 101 4.75 39.54 -0.02
C PRO A 101 5.56 39.38 -1.30
N TYR A 102 5.77 40.50 -1.99
CA TYR A 102 6.51 40.62 -3.25
C TYR A 102 7.57 41.72 -3.14
N CYS A 103 8.73 41.48 -3.73
CA CYS A 103 9.83 42.42 -3.76
C CYS A 103 10.05 42.92 -5.19
N ASP A 104 9.92 44.23 -5.39
CA ASP A 104 10.10 44.86 -6.70
C ASP A 104 11.58 44.99 -7.11
N ILE A 105 12.51 44.87 -6.16
CA ILE A 105 13.96 44.93 -6.43
C ILE A 105 14.46 43.61 -6.98
N CYS A 106 14.08 42.49 -6.36
CA CYS A 106 14.49 41.15 -6.79
C CYS A 106 13.51 40.51 -7.79
N GLU A 107 12.35 41.12 -8.01
CA GLU A 107 11.25 40.60 -8.83
C GLU A 107 10.78 39.18 -8.43
N VAL A 108 10.85 38.85 -7.14
CA VAL A 108 10.43 37.53 -6.62
C VAL A 108 9.44 37.65 -5.46
N PHE A 109 8.59 36.64 -5.33
CA PHE A 109 7.72 36.48 -4.17
C PHE A 109 8.49 35.88 -2.99
N GLY A 110 8.26 36.39 -1.78
CA GLY A 110 8.80 35.80 -0.54
C GLY A 110 9.22 36.82 0.53
N HIS A 111 9.40 38.08 0.16
CA HIS A 111 9.68 39.20 1.06
C HIS A 111 9.14 40.49 0.41
N THR A 112 8.97 41.56 1.18
CA THR A 112 8.58 42.87 0.65
C THR A 112 9.82 43.67 0.23
N THR A 113 9.64 44.63 -0.68
CA THR A 113 10.71 45.54 -1.12
C THR A 113 11.44 46.22 0.05
N GLU A 114 10.74 46.51 1.15
CA GLU A 114 11.30 47.13 2.36
C GLU A 114 12.23 46.22 3.17
N SER A 115 12.10 44.90 3.00
CA SER A 115 12.89 43.88 3.71
C SER A 115 13.94 43.22 2.80
N CYS A 116 14.17 43.80 1.62
CA CYS A 116 15.13 43.30 0.64
C CYS A 116 16.58 43.54 1.09
N ASN A 117 17.39 42.49 1.06
CA ASN A 117 18.84 42.59 1.30
C ASN A 117 19.57 42.53 -0.06
N ASP A 118 19.78 43.69 -0.68
CA ASP A 118 20.31 43.85 -2.05
C ASP A 118 21.85 43.67 -2.16
N ASP A 119 22.50 43.14 -1.12
CA ASP A 119 23.96 42.99 -1.05
C ASP A 119 24.51 41.77 -1.84
N GLN A 120 23.88 41.39 -2.95
CA GLN A 120 24.45 40.39 -3.88
C GLN A 120 25.19 41.12 -5.00
N THR A 121 26.49 41.35 -4.75
CA THR A 121 27.45 41.73 -5.79
C THR A 121 27.68 40.53 -6.72
N PHE A 122 27.69 40.79 -8.04
CA PHE A 122 27.85 39.83 -9.16
C PHE A 122 28.90 38.73 -8.96
#